data_AF-A0AAC8ZQP3-F1
#
_entry.id   AF-A0AAC8ZQP3-F1
#
_cell.length_a   1.000
_cell.length_b   1.000
_cell.length_c   1.000
_cell.angle_alpha   90.00
_cell.angle_beta   90.00
_cell.angle_gamma   90.00
#
_symmetry.space_group_name_H-M   'P 1'
#
loop_
_entity.id
_entity.type
_entity.pdbx_description
1 polymer ?
#
loop_
_entity_poly.entity_id
_entity_poly.type
_entity_poly.pdbx_seq_one_letter_code
_entity_poly.pdbx_strand_id
1 'polypeptide(L)'
;MSMLSVLPEVLPEALPAPAALTEPRRIRVSYASRFHDGVNLAALTRRGKWLEEAGFPTGTDADVRVMPGCIVITARAPEPEDPPLLKSLRRVCKLSVRKQQQVQEFIEVIAGKRKKRV
;
A
#
# COMPACT_ATOMS: atom_id res chain seq x y z
N MET A 1 26.00 -6.35 -41.06
CA MET A 1 26.46 -5.30 -40.12
C MET A 1 25.32 -4.98 -39.19
N SER A 2 25.58 -5.08 -37.90
CA SER A 2 24.62 -5.19 -36.81
C SER A 2 24.24 -3.82 -36.23
N MET A 3 22.97 -3.70 -35.85
CA MET A 3 22.37 -2.87 -34.81
C MET A 3 22.64 -1.36 -34.76
N LEU A 4 21.58 -0.59 -35.01
CA LEU A 4 21.28 0.61 -34.24
C LEU A 4 19.97 0.38 -33.49
N SER A 5 20.13 0.16 -32.18
CA SER A 5 19.08 -0.05 -31.20
C SER A 5 18.19 1.19 -31.10
N VAL A 6 16.89 1.00 -31.29
CA VAL A 6 15.86 1.96 -30.86
C VAL A 6 15.77 1.86 -29.34
N LEU A 7 16.20 2.92 -28.66
CA LEU A 7 15.88 3.15 -27.25
C LEU A 7 14.38 3.46 -27.14
N PRO A 8 13.61 2.81 -26.26
CA PRO A 8 12.28 3.29 -25.95
C PRO A 8 12.41 4.54 -25.08
N GLU A 9 11.88 5.65 -25.57
CA GLU A 9 11.68 6.87 -24.81
C GLU A 9 10.75 6.55 -23.63
N VAL A 10 11.34 6.41 -22.44
CA VAL A 10 10.59 6.28 -21.19
C VAL A 10 9.99 7.66 -20.91
N LEU A 11 8.80 7.87 -21.45
CA LEU A 11 7.95 9.00 -21.10
C LEU A 11 7.71 8.96 -19.58
N PRO A 12 7.97 10.04 -18.83
CA PRO A 12 7.73 10.04 -17.39
C PRO A 12 6.24 9.82 -17.15
N GLU A 13 5.95 8.77 -16.37
CA GLU A 13 4.64 8.41 -15.84
C GLU A 13 3.96 9.70 -15.37
N ALA A 14 2.92 10.09 -16.11
CA ALA A 14 2.18 11.31 -15.85
C ALA A 14 1.73 11.28 -14.40
N LEU A 15 2.25 12.22 -13.61
CA LEU A 15 1.71 12.59 -12.31
C LEU A 15 0.19 12.55 -12.40
N PRO A 16 -0.52 11.82 -11.52
CA PRO A 16 -1.97 11.76 -11.62
C PRO A 16 -2.50 13.18 -11.60
N ALA A 17 -3.24 13.52 -12.66
CA ALA A 17 -3.89 14.82 -12.84
C ALA A 17 -4.56 15.23 -11.52
N PRO A 18 -4.50 16.52 -11.13
CA PRO A 18 -5.10 16.97 -9.88
C PRO A 18 -6.57 16.52 -9.89
N ALA A 19 -6.90 15.61 -8.95
CA ALA A 19 -8.23 15.07 -8.81
C ALA A 19 -9.22 16.24 -8.84
N ALA A 20 -10.14 16.21 -9.81
CA ALA A 20 -11.14 17.24 -9.98
C ALA A 20 -11.79 17.53 -8.63
N LEU A 21 -11.74 18.80 -8.19
CA LEU A 21 -12.35 19.25 -6.94
C LEU A 21 -13.86 19.02 -7.04
N THR A 22 -14.31 17.86 -6.57
CA THR A 22 -15.72 17.50 -6.50
C THR A 22 -16.38 18.40 -5.46
N GLU A 23 -17.56 18.94 -5.77
CA GLU A 23 -18.32 19.80 -4.87
C GLU A 23 -18.51 19.14 -3.48
N PRO A 24 -18.48 19.93 -2.39
CA PRO A 24 -18.58 19.39 -1.05
C PRO A 24 -19.96 18.76 -0.81
N ARG A 25 -19.98 17.46 -0.52
CA ARG A 25 -21.22 16.75 -0.17
C ARG A 25 -21.65 17.13 1.25
N ARG A 26 -22.75 17.89 1.35
CA ARG A 26 -23.36 18.26 2.64
C ARG A 26 -24.01 17.05 3.28
N ILE A 27 -23.71 16.84 4.55
CA ILE A 27 -24.22 15.75 5.37
C ILE A 27 -24.48 16.28 6.77
N ARG A 28 -25.38 15.63 7.50
CA ARG A 28 -25.71 15.99 8.88
C ARG A 28 -25.08 14.97 9.82
N VAL A 29 -24.55 15.46 10.95
CA VAL A 29 -24.17 14.59 12.06
C VAL A 29 -25.42 13.89 12.58
N SER A 30 -25.39 12.57 12.60
CA SER A 30 -26.44 11.73 13.16
C SER A 30 -26.01 11.18 14.52
N TYR A 31 -26.85 10.36 15.13
CA TYR A 31 -26.52 9.61 16.34
C TYR A 31 -26.38 8.12 16.01
N ALA A 32 -25.51 7.42 16.72
CA ALA A 32 -25.43 5.97 16.75
C ALA A 32 -25.51 5.50 18.21
N SER A 33 -26.40 4.57 18.51
CA SER A 33 -26.54 4.03 19.86
C SER A 33 -25.47 2.96 20.13
N ARG A 34 -24.88 2.98 21.32
CA ARG A 34 -24.15 1.81 21.83
C ARG A 34 -25.16 0.82 22.40
N PHE A 35 -25.26 -0.35 21.76
CA PHE A 35 -26.25 -1.39 22.05
C PHE A 35 -26.36 -1.78 23.54
N HIS A 36 -25.26 -1.72 24.29
CA HIS A 36 -25.22 -2.16 25.68
C HIS A 36 -25.67 -1.11 26.71
N ASP A 37 -25.48 0.17 26.42
CA ASP A 37 -25.64 1.24 27.44
C ASP A 37 -26.69 2.29 27.05
N GLY A 38 -27.30 2.18 25.86
CA GLY A 38 -28.32 3.12 25.37
C GLY A 38 -27.80 4.54 25.09
N VAL A 39 -26.49 4.78 25.27
CA VAL A 39 -25.87 6.08 25.03
C VAL A 39 -25.81 6.36 23.53
N ASN A 40 -26.36 7.52 23.13
CA ASN A 40 -26.27 8.04 21.77
C ASN A 40 -24.95 8.79 21.57
N LEU A 41 -24.14 8.33 20.64
CA LEU A 41 -22.90 8.98 20.25
C LEU A 41 -23.07 9.71 18.92
N ALA A 42 -22.43 10.87 18.78
CA ALA A 42 -22.39 11.58 17.50
C ALA A 42 -21.69 10.71 16.45
N ALA A 43 -22.29 10.62 15.27
CA ALA A 43 -21.82 9.77 14.18
C ALA A 43 -21.92 10.49 12.83
N LEU A 44 -20.95 10.21 11.97
CA LEU A 44 -20.93 10.67 10.58
C LEU A 44 -21.05 9.45 9.68
N THR A 45 -22.24 9.19 9.16
CA THR A 45 -22.43 8.10 8.19
C THR A 45 -22.15 8.60 6.77
N ARG A 46 -21.35 7.84 6.01
CA ARG A 46 -21.12 8.03 4.58
C ARG A 46 -21.55 6.76 3.86
N ARG A 47 -22.38 6.91 2.83
CA ARG A 47 -22.90 5.80 2.02
C ARG A 47 -22.92 6.23 0.55
N GLY A 48 -22.72 5.27 -0.35
CA GLY A 48 -22.84 5.46 -1.79
C GLY A 48 -21.61 5.00 -2.57
N LYS A 49 -21.80 4.81 -3.88
CA LYS A 49 -20.76 4.34 -4.82
C LYS A 49 -19.53 5.26 -4.87
N TRP A 50 -19.72 6.54 -4.57
CA TRP A 50 -18.64 7.54 -4.54
C TRP A 50 -17.50 7.21 -3.55
N LEU A 51 -17.74 6.33 -2.55
CA LEU A 51 -16.67 5.89 -1.66
C LEU A 51 -15.62 5.07 -2.42
N GLU A 52 -16.04 4.21 -3.35
CA GLU A 52 -15.11 3.43 -4.18
C GLU A 52 -14.31 4.35 -5.11
N GLU A 53 -14.98 5.32 -5.76
CA GLU A 53 -14.33 6.35 -6.59
C GLU A 53 -13.33 7.21 -5.80
N ALA A 54 -13.60 7.43 -4.50
CA ALA A 54 -12.72 8.18 -3.60
C ALA A 54 -11.59 7.33 -3.00
N GLY A 55 -11.44 6.07 -3.41
CA GLY A 55 -10.38 5.17 -2.93
C GLY A 55 -10.71 4.44 -1.63
N PHE A 56 -11.97 4.36 -1.23
CA PHE A 56 -12.46 3.59 -0.08
C PHE A 56 -13.30 2.37 -0.52
N PRO A 57 -12.76 1.41 -1.29
CA PRO A 57 -13.49 0.18 -1.56
C PRO A 57 -13.73 -0.64 -0.29
N THR A 58 -14.73 -1.52 -0.33
CA THR A 58 -15.09 -2.37 0.82
C THR A 58 -13.89 -3.18 1.31
N GLY A 59 -13.63 -3.15 2.62
CA GLY A 59 -12.48 -3.84 3.23
C GLY A 59 -11.17 -3.03 3.25
N THR A 60 -11.17 -1.78 2.79
CA THR A 60 -10.01 -0.89 2.87
C THR A 60 -9.88 -0.33 4.28
N ASP A 61 -8.71 -0.49 4.88
CA ASP A 61 -8.36 0.19 6.13
C ASP A 61 -8.30 1.71 5.89
N ALA A 62 -8.69 2.50 6.88
CA ALA A 62 -8.64 3.96 6.79
C ALA A 62 -8.09 4.58 8.06
N ASP A 63 -7.26 5.59 7.89
CA ASP A 63 -6.74 6.40 8.99
C ASP A 63 -7.65 7.62 9.19
N VAL A 64 -7.97 7.91 10.45
CA VAL A 64 -8.77 9.07 10.84
C VAL A 64 -7.92 10.02 11.67
N ARG A 65 -7.74 11.24 11.17
CA ARG A 65 -7.06 12.34 11.88
C ARG A 65 -8.08 13.37 12.30
N VAL A 66 -8.08 13.71 13.59
CA VAL A 66 -9.01 14.67 14.19
C VAL A 66 -8.27 15.95 14.52
N MET A 67 -8.80 17.08 14.05
CA MET A 67 -8.31 18.44 14.31
C MET A 67 -9.49 19.32 14.76
N PRO A 68 -9.24 20.47 15.42
CA PRO A 68 -10.30 21.42 15.73
C PRO A 68 -11.07 21.81 14.46
N GLY A 69 -12.37 21.50 14.42
CA GLY A 69 -13.26 21.80 13.29
C GLY A 69 -13.06 20.96 12.02
N CYS A 70 -12.15 19.98 12.00
CA CYS A 70 -11.86 19.19 10.80
C CYS A 70 -11.55 17.73 11.13
N ILE A 71 -12.08 16.81 10.30
CA ILE A 71 -11.73 15.40 10.34
C ILE A 71 -11.22 15.03 8.95
N VAL A 72 -10.01 14.51 8.89
CA VAL A 72 -9.41 14.00 7.66
C VAL A 72 -9.45 12.48 7.71
N ILE A 73 -10.10 11.88 6.71
CA ILE A 73 -10.17 10.43 6.54
C ILE A 73 -9.37 10.08 5.30
N THR A 74 -8.40 9.19 5.43
CA THR A 74 -7.54 8.75 4.33
C THR A 74 -7.57 7.24 4.22
N ALA A 75 -7.82 6.71 3.02
CA ALA A 75 -7.69 5.29 2.77
C ALA A 75 -6.22 4.87 2.91
N ARG A 76 -5.97 3.82 3.69
CA ARG A 76 -4.67 3.18 3.80
C ARG A 76 -4.54 2.22 2.63
N ALA A 77 -3.55 2.47 1.77
CA ALA A 77 -3.20 1.51 0.74
C ALA A 77 -2.84 0.18 1.43
N PRO A 78 -3.26 -0.98 0.87
CA PRO A 78 -2.83 -2.26 1.40
C PRO A 78 -1.30 -2.22 1.47
N GLU A 79 -0.78 -2.41 2.68
CA GLU A 79 0.67 -2.46 2.86
C GLU A 79 1.16 -3.55 1.91
N PRO A 80 2.09 -3.24 0.98
CA PRO A 80 2.52 -4.20 0.00
C PRO A 80 2.97 -5.41 0.80
N GLU A 81 2.21 -6.50 0.69
CA GLU A 81 2.60 -7.74 1.32
C GLU A 81 3.98 -8.02 0.78
N ASP A 82 4.98 -7.98 1.67
CA ASP A 82 6.34 -8.37 1.34
C ASP A 82 6.23 -9.63 0.47
N PRO A 83 6.75 -9.61 -0.78
CA PRO A 83 6.78 -10.78 -1.61
C PRO A 83 7.19 -11.98 -0.74
N PRO A 84 6.61 -13.18 -0.91
CA PRO A 84 6.89 -14.33 -0.03
C PRO A 84 8.40 -14.57 0.18
N LEU A 85 9.21 -14.18 -0.82
CA LEU A 85 10.67 -14.11 -0.78
C LEU A 85 11.21 -13.15 0.30
N LEU A 86 10.76 -11.90 0.38
CA LEU A 86 11.19 -10.93 1.40
C LEU A 86 10.85 -11.40 2.83
N LYS A 87 9.66 -11.98 3.04
CA LYS A 87 9.32 -12.62 4.33
C LYS A 87 10.32 -13.73 4.69
N SER A 88 10.77 -14.49 3.69
CA SER A 88 11.78 -15.55 3.86
C SER A 88 13.18 -14.97 4.13
N LEU A 89 13.60 -13.91 3.43
CA LEU A 89 14.88 -13.24 3.67
C LEU A 89 14.96 -12.64 5.08
N ARG A 90 13.86 -12.06 5.58
CA ARG A 90 13.79 -11.58 6.99
C ARG A 90 14.06 -12.71 7.99
N ARG A 91 13.64 -13.94 7.70
CA ARG A 91 13.96 -15.12 8.53
C ARG A 91 15.44 -15.47 8.45
N VAL A 92 16.02 -15.40 7.25
CA VAL A 92 17.46 -15.65 7.03
C VAL A 92 18.32 -14.67 7.82
N CYS A 93 17.97 -13.38 7.87
CA CYS A 93 18.69 -12.37 8.65
C CYS A 93 18.71 -12.66 10.16
N LYS A 94 17.80 -13.49 10.69
CA LYS A 94 17.77 -13.91 12.11
C LYS A 94 18.64 -15.13 12.39
N LEU A 95 19.19 -15.79 11.37
CA LEU A 95 20.06 -16.95 11.52
C LEU A 95 21.51 -16.52 11.85
N SER A 96 22.34 -17.46 12.29
CA SER A 96 23.78 -17.19 12.50
C SER A 96 24.51 -16.91 11.19
N VAL A 97 25.63 -16.19 11.26
CA VAL A 97 26.46 -15.79 10.11
C VAL A 97 26.79 -16.97 9.18
N ARG A 98 27.13 -18.14 9.76
CA ARG A 98 27.43 -19.36 8.99
C ARG A 98 26.22 -19.85 8.17
N LYS A 99 25.02 -19.80 8.74
CA LYS A 99 23.79 -20.21 8.05
C LYS A 99 23.40 -19.18 6.98
N GLN A 100 23.62 -17.89 7.24
CA GLN A 100 23.42 -16.84 6.24
C GLN A 100 24.33 -17.04 5.02
N GLN A 101 25.62 -17.37 5.23
CA GLN A 101 26.57 -17.68 4.15
C GLN A 101 26.13 -18.89 3.31
N GLN A 102 25.67 -19.97 3.94
CA GLN A 102 25.16 -21.14 3.21
C GLN A 102 23.97 -20.80 2.31
N VAL A 103 23.05 -19.95 2.78
CA VAL A 103 21.91 -19.49 1.98
C VAL A 103 22.38 -18.59 0.83
N GLN A 104 23.34 -17.71 1.07
CA GLN A 104 23.90 -16.83 0.04
C GLN A 104 24.60 -17.64 -1.08
N GLU A 105 25.43 -18.62 -0.71
CA GLU A 105 26.08 -19.53 -1.66
C GLU A 105 25.06 -20.29 -2.52
N PHE A 106 23.98 -20.76 -1.90
CA PHE A 106 22.90 -21.44 -2.62
C PHE A 106 22.19 -20.53 -3.63
N ILE A 107 21.90 -19.29 -3.23
CA ILE A 107 21.33 -18.27 -4.14
C ILE A 107 22.28 -18.01 -5.31
N GLU A 108 23.58 -17.93 -5.09
CA GLU A 108 24.57 -17.72 -6.16
C GLU A 108 24.64 -18.87 -7.17
N VAL A 109 24.50 -20.12 -6.69
CA VAL A 109 24.39 -21.31 -7.54
C VAL A 109 23.14 -21.25 -8.40
N ILE A 110 21.97 -20.93 -7.82
CA ILE A 110 20.70 -20.81 -8.56
C ILE A 110 20.72 -19.64 -9.54
N ALA A 111 21.30 -18.50 -9.15
CA ALA A 111 21.43 -17.31 -9.99
C ALA A 111 22.36 -17.52 -11.20
N GLY A 112 22.95 -18.72 -11.36
CA GLY A 112 23.74 -19.07 -12.52
C GLY A 112 25.09 -18.38 -12.57
N LYS A 113 25.57 -17.80 -11.46
CA LYS A 113 26.91 -17.19 -11.37
C LYS A 113 27.96 -18.30 -11.34
N ARG A 114 28.24 -18.88 -12.50
CA ARG A 114 29.45 -19.69 -12.71
C ARG A 114 30.64 -18.76 -12.49
N LYS A 115 31.31 -18.91 -11.35
CA LYS A 115 32.61 -18.27 -11.08
C LYS A 115 33.54 -18.64 -12.25
N LYS A 116 33.83 -17.67 -13.12
CA LYS A 116 34.74 -17.82 -14.27
C LYS A 116 36.08 -18.27 -13.69
N ARG A 117 36.47 -19.53 -13.88
CA ARG A 117 37.85 -19.98 -13.61
C ARG A 117 38.71 -19.37 -14.70
N VAL A 118 39.64 -18.51 -14.29
CA VAL A 118 40.86 -18.18 -15.03
C VAL A 118 41.86 -19.28 -14.74
#